data_AF-A0A1N7FL11-F1
#
_entry.id   AF-A0A1N7FL11-F1
#
_cell.length_a   1.000
_cell.length_b   1.000
_cell.length_c   1.000
_cell.angle_alpha   90.00
_cell.angle_beta   90.00
_cell.angle_gamma   90.00
#
_symmetry.space_group_name_H-M   'P 1'
#
loop_
_entity.id
_entity.type
_entity.pdbx_description
1 polymer ?
#
loop_
_entity_poly.entity_id
_entity_poly.type
_entity_poly.pdbx_seq_one_letter_code
_entity_poly.pdbx_strand_id
1 'polypeptide(L)'
;MDWEAPVDAWSVWLAVALVSIAVAGVVLSFPTGPPPDANQAANAIERTTGSVHDASASYDHDADEVKLERTTISLRNEHGTTHSSLAYGTFVPVLGDDRLERIAHGASLEAEYGYARQSDRRDVGGEFLDDVIGAAENRGEWQPANGELAVRSVRVETGSVLAVSARGAAPADGSSRDSYATDVSITHTADPGSELRFVFSGTRHANHGTDPQIRETTATVMADDSQSVDIELFPDDESDTSALRYPITIEVAVDGSRACSGSLDRGGRTRELCSPGPTADDVASDVDWLTRHPETGAYHVTIVSV
;
A
#
# COMPACT_ATOMS: atom_id res chain seq x y z
N MET A 1 28.03 82.28 40.32
CA MET A 1 28.58 81.41 39.26
C MET A 1 28.51 80.02 39.85
N ASP A 2 27.37 79.39 39.63
CA ASP A 2 27.07 78.05 40.13
C ASP A 2 27.96 77.06 39.36
N TRP A 3 28.80 76.35 40.10
CA TRP A 3 29.60 75.26 39.58
C TRP A 3 28.67 74.06 39.43
N GLU A 4 27.96 74.02 38.31
CA GLU A 4 27.27 72.83 37.83
C GLU A 4 28.32 71.73 37.76
N ALA A 5 28.26 70.79 38.70
CA ALA A 5 29.23 69.72 38.83
C ALA A 5 29.35 69.00 37.47
N PRO A 6 30.57 68.84 36.91
CA PRO A 6 30.73 68.03 35.71
C PRO A 6 30.21 66.65 36.07
N VAL A 7 29.18 66.20 35.36
CA VAL A 7 28.63 64.86 35.52
C VAL A 7 29.82 63.90 35.53
N ASP A 8 30.01 63.26 36.67
CA ASP A 8 31.26 62.62 37.04
C ASP A 8 31.58 61.57 35.98
N ALA A 9 32.75 61.66 35.32
CA ALA A 9 33.01 61.03 34.02
C ALA A 9 32.70 59.51 33.98
N TRP A 10 32.76 58.84 35.14
CA TRP A 10 32.37 57.44 35.32
C TRP A 10 30.90 57.16 35.00
N SER A 11 29.99 58.10 35.32
CA SER A 11 28.55 57.99 35.07
C SER A 11 28.25 57.99 33.57
N VAL A 12 28.99 58.80 32.80
CA VAL A 12 28.87 58.84 31.34
C VAL A 12 29.33 57.53 30.73
N TRP A 13 30.46 56.97 31.19
CA TRP A 13 30.95 55.66 30.73
C TRP A 13 29.95 54.53 31.01
N LEU A 14 29.31 54.52 32.19
CA LEU A 14 28.26 53.54 32.50
C LEU A 14 27.04 53.69 31.59
N ALA A 15 26.57 54.92 31.37
CA ALA A 15 25.45 55.18 30.47
C ALA A 15 25.75 54.70 29.04
N VAL A 16 26.95 54.98 28.51
CA VAL A 16 27.38 54.53 27.18
C VAL A 16 27.48 53.01 27.10
N ALA A 17 28.02 52.35 28.13
CA ALA A 17 28.10 50.89 28.19
C ALA A 17 26.71 50.25 28.17
N LEU A 18 25.77 50.76 28.98
CA LEU A 18 24.39 50.28 29.01
C LEU A 18 23.68 50.47 27.67
N VAL A 19 23.84 51.64 27.03
CA VAL A 19 23.28 51.90 25.69
C VAL A 19 23.90 50.97 24.65
N SER A 20 25.21 50.74 24.71
CA SER A 20 25.90 49.84 23.77
C SER A 20 25.44 48.39 23.91
N ILE A 21 25.26 47.89 25.15
CA ILE A 21 24.70 46.56 25.42
C ILE A 21 23.26 46.48 24.92
N ALA A 22 22.45 47.52 25.16
CA ALA A 22 21.07 47.56 24.68
C ALA A 22 20.99 47.51 23.15
N VAL A 23 21.81 48.32 22.45
CA VAL A 23 21.89 48.32 20.98
C VAL A 23 22.40 46.98 20.47
N ALA A 24 23.44 46.40 21.10
CA ALA A 24 23.95 45.09 20.72
C ALA A 24 22.90 43.98 20.89
N GLY A 25 22.13 44.02 21.98
CA GLY A 25 21.02 43.09 22.21
C GLY A 25 19.93 43.19 21.15
N VAL A 26 19.59 44.41 20.71
CA VAL A 26 18.65 44.62 19.59
C VAL A 26 19.21 44.08 18.29
N VAL A 27 20.47 44.37 17.97
CA VAL A 27 21.12 43.89 16.74
C VAL A 27 21.17 42.36 16.70
N LEU A 28 21.50 41.71 17.82
CA LEU A 28 21.55 40.26 17.95
C LEU A 28 20.16 39.59 17.98
N SER A 29 19.08 40.35 18.17
CA SER A 29 17.70 39.84 18.13
C SER A 29 17.11 39.75 16.72
N PHE A 30 17.79 40.30 15.70
CA PHE A 30 17.31 40.21 14.33
C PHE A 30 17.58 38.82 13.73
N PRO A 31 16.66 38.29 12.92
CA PRO A 31 16.88 37.06 12.18
C PRO A 31 18.14 37.18 11.32
N THR A 32 19.03 36.19 11.39
CA THR A 32 20.26 36.14 10.61
C THR A 32 20.05 35.56 9.20
N GLY A 33 18.87 35.03 8.92
CA GLY A 33 18.46 34.47 7.62
C GLY A 33 16.98 34.71 7.33
N PRO A 34 16.53 34.38 6.10
CA PRO A 34 15.11 34.36 5.76
C PRO A 34 14.41 33.13 6.38
N PRO A 35 13.10 33.19 6.62
CA PRO A 35 12.32 31.99 6.92
C PRO A 35 12.22 31.09 5.67
N PRO A 36 11.91 29.80 5.83
CA PRO A 36 11.88 28.85 4.71
C PRO A 36 10.75 29.17 3.72
N ASP A 37 10.90 28.80 2.44
CA ASP A 37 9.89 29.07 1.40
C ASP A 37 8.87 27.93 1.27
N ALA A 38 7.78 28.03 2.04
CA ALA A 38 6.66 27.08 1.97
C ALA A 38 5.87 27.17 0.65
N ASN A 39 5.89 28.31 -0.06
CA ASN A 39 5.17 28.43 -1.34
C ASN A 39 5.86 27.62 -2.42
N GLN A 40 7.20 27.66 -2.45
CA GLN A 40 7.95 26.85 -3.40
C GLN A 40 7.77 25.35 -3.15
N ALA A 41 7.71 24.95 -1.87
CA ALA A 41 7.38 23.58 -1.48
C ALA A 41 5.98 23.16 -1.94
N ALA A 42 4.95 23.99 -1.70
CA ALA A 42 3.59 23.72 -2.19
C ALA A 42 3.53 23.63 -3.72
N ASN A 43 4.23 24.51 -4.44
CA ASN A 43 4.33 24.47 -5.90
C ASN A 43 5.01 23.19 -6.43
N ALA A 44 5.92 22.58 -5.67
CA ALA A 44 6.51 21.29 -6.03
C ALA A 44 5.49 20.15 -5.88
N ILE A 45 4.68 20.19 -4.81
CA ILE A 45 3.62 19.21 -4.58
C ILE A 45 2.54 19.33 -5.66
N GLU A 46 1.98 20.51 -5.87
CA GLU A 46 0.90 20.75 -6.84
C GLU A 46 1.24 20.31 -8.26
N ARG A 47 2.45 20.65 -8.73
CA ARG A 47 2.92 20.24 -10.07
C ARG A 47 2.95 18.73 -10.23
N THR A 48 3.22 18.00 -9.15
CA THR A 48 3.28 16.55 -9.14
C THR A 48 1.87 15.95 -9.05
N THR A 49 1.03 16.50 -8.17
CA THR A 49 -0.37 16.07 -7.99
C THR A 49 -1.23 16.28 -9.22
N GLY A 50 -0.96 17.32 -10.03
CA GLY A 50 -1.67 17.59 -11.27
C GLY A 50 -1.33 16.65 -12.43
N SER A 51 -0.36 15.75 -12.28
CA SER A 51 0.07 14.83 -13.34
C SER A 51 -0.87 13.62 -13.46
N VAL A 52 -1.26 13.29 -14.69
CA VAL A 52 -2.02 12.06 -15.03
C VAL A 52 -1.13 10.82 -15.18
N HIS A 53 0.18 11.00 -15.04
CA HIS A 53 1.21 9.96 -15.10
C HIS A 53 2.03 9.98 -13.81
N ASP A 54 2.76 8.89 -13.57
CA ASP A 54 3.76 8.85 -12.49
C ASP A 54 4.69 10.06 -12.65
N ALA A 55 4.77 10.85 -11.59
CA ALA A 55 5.53 12.07 -11.55
C ALA A 55 6.25 12.16 -10.21
N SER A 56 7.44 12.73 -10.25
CA SER A 56 8.22 12.99 -9.04
C SER A 56 8.77 14.40 -9.09
N ALA A 57 8.79 15.06 -7.93
CA ALA A 57 9.49 16.31 -7.74
C ALA A 57 10.29 16.25 -6.46
N SER A 58 11.36 17.02 -6.43
CA SER A 58 12.19 17.17 -5.26
C SER A 58 12.49 18.65 -5.03
N TYR A 59 12.59 19.07 -3.77
CA TYR A 59 12.82 20.45 -3.39
C TYR A 59 13.71 20.59 -2.16
N ASP A 60 14.90 21.14 -2.34
CA ASP A 60 15.81 21.52 -1.26
C ASP A 60 15.21 22.68 -0.45
N HIS A 61 15.19 22.55 0.88
CA HIS A 61 14.64 23.56 1.78
C HIS A 61 15.56 23.87 2.96
N ASP A 62 15.42 25.08 3.51
CA ASP A 62 16.17 25.54 4.71
C ASP A 62 15.36 25.38 6.01
N ALA A 63 14.37 24.47 6.03
CA ALA A 63 13.56 24.20 7.21
C ALA A 63 14.25 23.22 8.16
N ASP A 64 14.19 23.50 9.46
CA ASP A 64 14.62 22.56 10.50
C ASP A 64 13.50 21.55 10.81
N GLU A 65 12.25 22.01 10.71
CA GLU A 65 11.06 21.19 10.94
C GLU A 65 9.97 21.48 9.91
N VAL A 66 9.21 20.45 9.58
CA VAL A 66 8.06 20.49 8.70
C VAL A 66 6.82 20.02 9.45
N LYS A 67 5.68 20.60 9.10
CA LYS A 67 4.37 20.07 9.46
C LYS A 67 3.57 19.92 8.19
N LEU A 68 3.19 18.68 7.90
CA LEU A 68 2.41 18.29 6.73
C LEU A 68 0.96 18.00 7.10
N GLU A 69 0.04 18.66 6.42
CA GLU A 69 -1.40 18.39 6.43
C GLU A 69 -1.84 18.15 4.98
N ARG A 70 -2.93 17.42 4.75
CA ARG A 70 -3.37 16.98 3.40
C ARG A 70 -3.41 18.05 2.30
N THR A 71 -3.59 19.32 2.68
CA THR A 71 -3.66 20.47 1.76
C THR A 71 -2.75 21.62 2.18
N THR A 72 -1.93 21.46 3.21
CA THR A 72 -1.13 22.56 3.76
C THR A 72 0.24 22.05 4.18
N ILE A 73 1.28 22.75 3.76
CA ILE A 73 2.64 22.56 4.23
C ILE A 73 3.05 23.74 5.09
N SER A 74 3.60 23.47 6.26
CA SER A 74 4.21 24.48 7.13
C SER A 74 5.68 24.13 7.34
N LEU A 75 6.54 25.12 7.22
CA LEU A 75 7.99 24.98 7.39
C LEU A 75 8.45 25.96 8.46
N ARG A 76 9.38 25.55 9.31
CA ARG A 76 10.00 26.45 10.28
C ARG A 76 11.49 26.21 10.41
N ASN A 77 12.19 27.29 10.70
CA ASN A 77 13.58 27.28 11.15
C ASN A 77 13.75 28.32 12.26
N GLU A 78 14.98 28.49 12.73
CA GLU A 78 15.34 29.53 13.71
C GLU A 78 15.01 30.97 13.28
N HIS A 79 14.80 31.23 11.99
CA HIS A 79 14.48 32.55 11.42
C HIS A 79 12.99 32.81 11.23
N GLY A 80 12.13 31.80 11.35
CA GLY A 80 10.68 31.97 11.34
C GLY A 80 9.90 30.75 10.88
N THR A 81 8.59 30.95 10.73
CA THR A 81 7.65 29.92 10.26
C THR A 81 6.86 30.45 9.08
N THR A 82 6.77 29.66 8.02
CA THR A 82 5.93 29.91 6.85
C THR A 82 4.96 28.76 6.65
N HIS A 83 3.86 29.04 5.98
CA HIS A 83 2.91 28.02 5.58
C HIS A 83 2.35 28.35 4.20
N SER A 84 1.96 27.32 3.46
CA SER A 84 1.29 27.46 2.17
C SER A 84 0.27 26.34 2.02
N SER A 85 -0.86 26.66 1.39
CA SER A 85 -1.93 25.70 1.13
C SER A 85 -2.03 25.45 -0.37
N LEU A 86 -2.29 24.19 -0.72
CA LEU A 86 -2.51 23.80 -2.10
C LEU A 86 -3.84 24.38 -2.59
N ALA A 87 -3.85 24.88 -3.82
CA ALA A 87 -5.01 25.32 -4.55
C ALA A 87 -5.87 24.16 -5.06
N TYR A 88 -5.26 23.00 -5.34
CA TYR A 88 -5.93 21.81 -5.82
C TYR A 88 -5.23 20.53 -5.38
N GLY A 89 -6.00 19.44 -5.30
CA GLY A 89 -5.51 18.13 -4.91
C GLY A 89 -5.29 17.98 -3.42
N THR A 90 -4.92 16.76 -3.04
CA THR A 90 -4.47 16.42 -1.68
C THR A 90 -3.23 15.55 -1.79
N PHE A 91 -2.42 15.57 -0.75
CA PHE A 91 -1.28 14.69 -0.62
C PHE A 91 -1.31 13.96 0.71
N VAL A 92 -0.57 12.85 0.78
CA VAL A 92 -0.44 12.01 1.97
C VAL A 92 0.97 12.19 2.52
N PRO A 93 1.12 12.75 3.74
CA PRO A 93 2.38 12.70 4.45
C PRO A 93 2.72 11.24 4.76
N VAL A 94 3.93 10.80 4.42
CA VAL A 94 4.36 9.41 4.65
C VAL A 94 5.50 9.29 5.66
N LEU A 95 5.68 10.32 6.48
CA LEU A 95 6.72 10.39 7.49
C LEU A 95 6.53 9.29 8.54
N GLY A 96 7.55 8.47 8.73
CA GLY A 96 7.54 7.32 9.64
C GLY A 96 7.10 6.00 9.00
N ASP A 97 6.82 5.98 7.69
CA ASP A 97 6.63 4.74 6.93
C ASP A 97 7.81 4.50 5.98
N ASP A 98 8.75 3.65 6.40
CA ASP A 98 9.98 3.36 5.67
C ASP A 98 9.73 2.92 4.21
N ARG A 99 8.64 2.20 3.92
CA ARG A 99 8.33 1.70 2.55
C ARG A 99 7.84 2.85 1.69
N LEU A 100 6.87 3.63 2.18
CA LEU A 100 6.32 4.75 1.45
C LEU A 100 7.35 5.88 1.28
N GLU A 101 8.21 6.13 2.25
CA GLU A 101 9.33 7.08 2.13
C GLU A 101 10.28 6.66 0.99
N ARG A 102 10.68 5.39 0.93
CA ARG A 102 11.50 4.89 -0.19
C ARG A 102 10.83 5.09 -1.53
N ILE A 103 9.51 4.88 -1.62
CA ILE A 103 8.75 5.14 -2.85
C ILE A 103 8.76 6.63 -3.17
N ALA A 104 8.54 7.51 -2.20
CA ALA A 104 8.62 8.97 -2.39
C ALA A 104 10.00 9.38 -2.95
N HIS A 105 11.07 8.74 -2.49
CA HIS A 105 12.45 8.94 -2.96
C HIS A 105 12.86 8.13 -4.21
N GLY A 106 11.92 7.43 -4.87
CA GLY A 106 12.15 6.85 -6.20
C GLY A 106 12.10 5.33 -6.30
N ALA A 107 11.94 4.57 -5.20
CA ALA A 107 11.77 3.11 -5.26
C ALA A 107 10.48 2.73 -6.02
N SER A 108 10.47 1.64 -6.80
CA SER A 108 9.25 1.21 -7.50
C SER A 108 8.32 0.44 -6.56
N LEU A 109 7.02 0.44 -6.89
CA LEU A 109 6.00 -0.27 -6.13
C LEU A 109 6.33 -1.78 -6.07
N GLU A 110 6.79 -2.34 -7.19
CA GLU A 110 7.17 -3.76 -7.30
C GLU A 110 8.39 -4.11 -6.44
N ALA A 111 9.33 -3.17 -6.26
CA ALA A 111 10.50 -3.41 -5.43
C ALA A 111 10.13 -3.51 -3.93
N GLU A 112 9.18 -2.69 -3.48
CA GLU A 112 8.78 -2.62 -2.07
C GLU A 112 7.66 -3.62 -1.71
N TYR A 113 6.73 -3.87 -2.63
CA TYR A 113 5.54 -4.71 -2.40
C TYR A 113 5.53 -6.02 -3.22
N GLY A 114 6.32 -6.13 -4.28
CA GLY A 114 6.31 -7.31 -5.16
C GLY A 114 6.92 -8.58 -4.56
N TYR A 115 7.60 -8.48 -3.41
CA TYR A 115 8.19 -9.63 -2.69
C TYR A 115 7.30 -10.21 -1.60
N ALA A 116 6.03 -9.79 -1.49
CA ALA A 116 5.04 -10.51 -0.69
C ALA A 116 5.12 -12.00 -1.05
N ARG A 117 5.54 -12.81 -0.07
CA ARG A 117 6.13 -14.14 -0.25
C ARG A 117 5.26 -15.02 -1.16
N GLN A 118 5.93 -15.88 -1.94
CA GLN A 118 5.44 -16.89 -2.92
C GLN A 118 4.25 -17.80 -2.49
N SER A 119 3.58 -17.54 -1.37
CA SER A 119 2.42 -18.27 -0.86
C SER A 119 1.15 -17.42 -0.68
N ASP A 120 1.20 -16.09 -0.82
CA ASP A 120 0.03 -15.21 -0.61
C ASP A 120 0.09 -14.01 -1.59
N ARG A 121 -0.42 -14.20 -2.83
CA ARG A 121 -0.51 -13.12 -3.83
C ARG A 121 -1.54 -12.10 -3.37
N ARG A 122 -1.12 -11.10 -2.60
CA ARG A 122 -1.92 -9.91 -2.28
C ARG A 122 -1.86 -8.90 -3.42
N ASP A 123 -2.91 -8.10 -3.55
CA ASP A 123 -2.92 -6.98 -4.49
C ASP A 123 -1.83 -5.98 -4.10
N VAL A 124 -0.85 -5.76 -4.98
CA VAL A 124 0.22 -4.78 -4.75
C VAL A 124 -0.38 -3.39 -4.57
N GLY A 125 -1.40 -3.05 -5.38
CA GLY A 125 -2.11 -1.79 -5.31
C GLY A 125 -2.89 -1.62 -4.00
N GLY A 126 -3.65 -2.65 -3.61
CA GLY A 126 -4.37 -2.69 -2.35
C GLY A 126 -3.47 -2.57 -1.12
N GLU A 127 -2.37 -3.32 -1.04
CA GLU A 127 -1.43 -3.22 0.10
C GLU A 127 -0.79 -1.83 0.18
N PHE A 128 -0.42 -1.24 -0.96
CA PHE A 128 0.06 0.13 -1.00
C PHE A 128 -0.99 1.14 -0.53
N LEU A 129 -2.24 1.03 -1.01
CA LEU A 129 -3.31 1.95 -0.60
C LEU A 129 -3.65 1.82 0.89
N ASP A 130 -3.54 0.62 1.46
CA ASP A 130 -3.77 0.39 2.89
C ASP A 130 -2.72 1.11 3.74
N ASP A 131 -1.43 0.96 3.39
CA ASP A 131 -0.32 1.70 4.03
C ASP A 131 -0.50 3.22 3.87
N VAL A 132 -0.92 3.69 2.68
CA VAL A 132 -1.22 5.11 2.41
C VAL A 132 -2.35 5.64 3.29
N ILE A 133 -3.43 4.87 3.48
CA ILE A 133 -4.55 5.27 4.35
C ILE A 133 -4.07 5.36 5.79
N GLY A 134 -3.30 4.39 6.26
CA GLY A 134 -2.69 4.42 7.58
C GLY A 134 -1.78 5.64 7.77
N ALA A 135 -0.93 5.94 6.80
CA ALA A 135 -0.06 7.12 6.82
C ALA A 135 -0.85 8.44 6.82
N ALA A 136 -1.98 8.50 6.13
CA ALA A 136 -2.84 9.69 6.09
C ALA A 136 -3.44 10.06 7.46
N GLU A 137 -3.47 9.12 8.42
CA GLU A 137 -3.85 9.39 9.81
C GLU A 137 -2.74 10.11 10.59
N ASN A 138 -1.48 9.86 10.26
CA ASN A 138 -0.28 10.40 10.92
C ASN A 138 0.11 11.78 10.38
N ARG A 139 -0.76 12.79 10.59
CA ARG A 139 -0.60 14.15 10.05
C ARG A 139 -0.70 15.24 11.12
N GLY A 140 -0.18 16.42 10.78
CA GLY A 140 -0.43 17.64 11.54
C GLY A 140 0.51 17.90 12.73
N GLU A 141 1.51 17.05 12.93
CA GLU A 141 2.59 17.28 13.91
C GLU A 141 3.82 17.88 13.25
N TRP A 142 4.60 18.65 14.02
CA TRP A 142 5.91 19.11 13.60
C TRP A 142 6.91 17.97 13.71
N GLN A 143 7.68 17.75 12.65
CA GLN A 143 8.70 16.72 12.56
C GLN A 143 10.00 17.31 12.03
N PRO A 144 11.17 16.75 12.40
CA PRO A 144 12.45 17.15 11.82
C PRO A 144 12.43 17.02 10.29
N ALA A 145 12.88 18.05 9.58
CA ALA A 145 12.90 18.08 8.12
C ALA A 145 14.33 17.79 7.63
N ASN A 146 14.66 16.50 7.43
CA ASN A 146 16.02 16.06 7.16
C ASN A 146 16.24 15.70 5.69
N GLY A 147 16.67 16.68 4.91
CA GLY A 147 17.06 16.45 3.52
C GLY A 147 16.18 17.21 2.57
N GLU A 148 15.78 16.55 1.49
CA GLU A 148 15.02 17.15 0.40
C GLU A 148 13.55 16.72 0.51
N LEU A 149 12.63 17.67 0.33
CA LEU A 149 11.21 17.36 0.19
C LEU A 149 11.02 16.51 -1.07
N ALA A 150 10.68 15.24 -0.90
CA ALA A 150 10.40 14.32 -1.99
C ALA A 150 8.89 14.16 -2.17
N VAL A 151 8.44 14.38 -3.40
CA VAL A 151 7.03 14.27 -3.79
C VAL A 151 6.94 13.23 -4.89
N ARG A 152 5.98 12.31 -4.77
CA ARG A 152 5.69 11.35 -5.83
C ARG A 152 4.19 11.15 -6.02
N SER A 153 3.73 11.27 -7.26
CA SER A 153 2.43 10.78 -7.69
C SER A 153 2.60 9.34 -8.18
N VAL A 154 1.84 8.43 -7.57
CA VAL A 154 1.83 7.01 -7.89
C VAL A 154 0.48 6.65 -8.48
N ARG A 155 0.50 6.08 -9.68
CA ARG A 155 -0.67 5.46 -10.28
C ARG A 155 -0.85 4.05 -9.74
N VAL A 156 -2.03 3.76 -9.24
CA VAL A 156 -2.43 2.43 -8.75
C VAL A 156 -3.56 1.91 -9.63
N GLU A 157 -3.26 0.88 -10.41
CA GLU A 157 -4.29 0.20 -11.19
C GLU A 157 -5.28 -0.51 -10.27
N THR A 158 -6.54 -0.57 -10.70
CA THR A 158 -7.56 -1.36 -10.00
C THR A 158 -7.30 -2.81 -10.37
N GLY A 159 -6.53 -3.51 -9.53
CA GLY A 159 -6.11 -4.88 -9.80
C GLY A 159 -7.29 -5.85 -9.87
N SER A 160 -7.34 -6.66 -10.94
CA SER A 160 -8.08 -7.91 -10.95
C SER A 160 -7.27 -8.92 -10.13
N VAL A 161 -7.51 -9.03 -8.83
CA VAL A 161 -6.80 -10.06 -8.07
C VAL A 161 -7.44 -11.40 -8.37
N LEU A 162 -6.60 -12.41 -8.60
CA LEU A 162 -7.05 -13.79 -8.75
C LEU A 162 -7.60 -14.30 -7.40
N ALA A 163 -8.91 -14.18 -7.22
CA ALA A 163 -9.65 -14.94 -6.24
C ALA A 163 -9.90 -16.32 -6.83
N VAL A 164 -9.62 -17.38 -6.06
CA VAL A 164 -10.04 -18.74 -6.40
C VAL A 164 -10.70 -19.34 -5.19
N SER A 165 -11.92 -19.79 -5.34
CA SER A 165 -12.59 -20.61 -4.34
C SER A 165 -12.96 -21.96 -4.93
N ALA A 166 -12.92 -23.00 -4.09
CA ALA A 166 -13.24 -24.36 -4.49
C ALA A 166 -14.26 -24.98 -3.54
N ARG A 167 -15.13 -25.81 -4.08
CA ARG A 167 -16.14 -26.58 -3.35
C ARG A 167 -16.14 -28.01 -3.88
N GLY A 168 -15.76 -28.94 -3.02
CA GLY A 168 -15.85 -30.36 -3.36
C GLY A 168 -17.30 -30.87 -3.28
N ALA A 169 -17.71 -31.66 -4.24
CA ALA A 169 -19.00 -32.36 -4.29
C ALA A 169 -18.79 -33.88 -4.21
N ALA A 170 -19.70 -34.54 -3.51
CA ALA A 170 -19.72 -35.98 -3.35
C ALA A 170 -20.53 -36.64 -4.48
N PRO A 171 -20.34 -37.95 -4.74
CA PRO A 171 -21.09 -38.65 -5.76
C PRO A 171 -22.60 -38.60 -5.52
N ALA A 172 -23.37 -38.58 -6.61
CA ALA A 172 -24.83 -38.45 -6.60
C ALA A 172 -25.56 -39.62 -5.89
N ASP A 173 -24.88 -40.75 -5.70
CA ASP A 173 -25.41 -41.97 -5.09
C ASP A 173 -25.66 -41.85 -3.57
N GLY A 174 -25.19 -40.77 -2.94
CA GLY A 174 -25.45 -40.44 -1.54
C GLY A 174 -24.64 -41.23 -0.52
N SER A 175 -23.65 -42.03 -0.95
CA SER A 175 -22.78 -42.77 -0.04
C SER A 175 -21.69 -41.84 0.54
N SER A 176 -21.66 -41.68 1.88
CA SER A 176 -20.64 -40.89 2.61
C SER A 176 -20.38 -39.46 2.09
N ARG A 177 -21.44 -38.65 1.98
CA ARG A 177 -21.47 -37.27 1.42
C ARG A 177 -20.39 -36.29 1.90
N ASP A 178 -19.72 -36.56 3.02
CA ASP A 178 -18.81 -35.60 3.66
C ASP A 178 -17.33 -36.04 3.65
N SER A 179 -17.01 -37.26 3.21
CA SER A 179 -15.65 -37.83 3.35
C SER A 179 -14.84 -37.89 2.05
N TYR A 180 -15.48 -37.76 0.89
CA TYR A 180 -14.82 -37.85 -0.42
C TYR A 180 -15.36 -36.81 -1.41
N ALA A 181 -14.57 -36.49 -2.43
CA ALA A 181 -14.98 -35.69 -3.58
C ALA A 181 -14.78 -36.47 -4.88
N THR A 182 -15.76 -36.42 -5.77
CA THR A 182 -15.66 -36.83 -7.18
C THR A 182 -15.50 -35.62 -8.10
N ASP A 183 -16.05 -34.47 -7.68
CA ASP A 183 -16.06 -33.25 -8.45
C ASP A 183 -15.61 -32.08 -7.57
N VAL A 184 -14.96 -31.09 -8.18
CA VAL A 184 -14.62 -29.83 -7.53
C VAL A 184 -15.13 -28.69 -8.40
N SER A 185 -16.08 -27.93 -7.86
CA SER A 185 -16.55 -26.68 -8.46
C SER A 185 -15.60 -25.56 -8.05
N ILE A 186 -15.06 -24.83 -9.01
CA ILE A 186 -14.13 -23.73 -8.81
C ILE A 186 -14.76 -22.43 -9.32
N THR A 187 -14.71 -21.38 -8.50
CA THR A 187 -15.04 -20.01 -8.91
C THR A 187 -13.77 -19.18 -8.94
N HIS A 188 -13.56 -18.37 -9.98
CA HIS A 188 -12.35 -17.56 -10.17
C HIS A 188 -12.63 -16.17 -10.75
N THR A 189 -11.69 -15.24 -10.55
CA THR A 189 -11.72 -13.89 -11.14
C THR A 189 -10.60 -13.64 -12.15
N ALA A 190 -9.93 -14.71 -12.61
CA ALA A 190 -8.88 -14.61 -13.63
C ALA A 190 -9.38 -13.94 -14.93
N ASP A 191 -8.50 -13.16 -15.57
CA ASP A 191 -8.83 -12.49 -16.83
C ASP A 191 -9.11 -13.52 -17.94
N PRO A 192 -10.13 -13.29 -18.80
CA PRO A 192 -10.44 -14.18 -19.91
C PRO A 192 -9.20 -14.43 -20.80
N GLY A 193 -8.93 -15.71 -21.09
CA GLY A 193 -7.76 -16.14 -21.85
C GLY A 193 -6.53 -16.51 -21.01
N SER A 194 -6.55 -16.31 -19.69
CA SER A 194 -5.50 -16.82 -18.79
C SER A 194 -5.58 -18.35 -18.67
N GLU A 195 -4.43 -19.04 -18.61
CA GLU A 195 -4.39 -20.48 -18.35
C GLU A 195 -4.42 -20.75 -16.84
N LEU A 196 -5.47 -21.41 -16.36
CA LEU A 196 -5.61 -21.86 -14.97
C LEU A 196 -5.26 -23.34 -14.89
N ARG A 197 -4.28 -23.68 -14.05
CA ARG A 197 -3.89 -25.07 -13.77
C ARG A 197 -4.14 -25.40 -12.31
N PHE A 198 -4.91 -26.46 -12.07
CA PHE A 198 -5.25 -26.97 -10.75
C PHE A 198 -4.64 -28.36 -10.56
N VAL A 199 -3.88 -28.54 -9.49
CA VAL A 199 -3.34 -29.86 -9.07
C VAL A 199 -4.04 -30.26 -7.79
N PHE A 200 -4.78 -31.37 -7.85
CA PHE A 200 -5.49 -31.94 -6.71
C PHE A 200 -4.72 -33.13 -6.18
N SER A 201 -4.39 -33.13 -4.89
CA SER A 201 -3.66 -34.20 -4.21
C SER A 201 -4.42 -34.65 -2.98
N GLY A 202 -4.56 -35.96 -2.79
CA GLY A 202 -5.31 -36.51 -1.66
C GLY A 202 -5.17 -38.03 -1.56
N THR A 203 -5.77 -38.61 -0.53
CA THR A 203 -5.79 -40.08 -0.37
C THR A 203 -6.92 -40.67 -1.20
N ARG A 204 -6.65 -41.70 -2.00
CA ARG A 204 -7.70 -42.40 -2.78
C ARG A 204 -8.75 -43.03 -1.85
N HIS A 205 -10.00 -43.06 -2.29
CA HIS A 205 -10.98 -43.99 -1.72
C HIS A 205 -10.51 -45.44 -1.93
N ALA A 206 -10.28 -46.17 -0.83
CA ALA A 206 -9.85 -47.57 -0.86
C ALA A 206 -10.92 -48.47 -0.26
N ASN A 207 -11.18 -49.61 -0.92
CA ASN A 207 -11.97 -50.68 -0.34
C ASN A 207 -11.28 -51.22 0.93
N HIS A 208 -12.08 -51.73 1.88
CA HIS A 208 -11.57 -52.25 3.15
C HIS A 208 -10.39 -53.22 2.96
N GLY A 209 -9.25 -52.91 3.57
CA GLY A 209 -8.04 -53.74 3.55
C GLY A 209 -6.96 -53.34 2.54
N THR A 210 -7.15 -52.26 1.79
CA THR A 210 -6.12 -51.71 0.89
C THR A 210 -5.37 -50.56 1.59
N ASP A 211 -4.04 -50.50 1.42
CA ASP A 211 -3.24 -49.41 1.96
C ASP A 211 -3.65 -48.06 1.35
N PRO A 212 -3.68 -46.97 2.14
CA PRO A 212 -3.96 -45.64 1.62
C PRO A 212 -2.87 -45.23 0.62
N GLN A 213 -3.28 -44.88 -0.60
CA GLN A 213 -2.41 -44.39 -1.65
C GLN A 213 -2.69 -42.91 -1.89
N ILE A 214 -1.65 -42.08 -1.91
CA ILE A 214 -1.76 -40.69 -2.37
C ILE A 214 -1.94 -40.72 -3.88
N ARG A 215 -2.90 -39.96 -4.39
CA ARG A 215 -3.14 -39.80 -5.82
C ARG A 215 -3.23 -38.32 -6.15
N GLU A 216 -2.77 -38.00 -7.35
CA GLU A 216 -2.82 -36.65 -7.90
C GLU A 216 -3.57 -36.65 -9.23
N THR A 217 -4.34 -35.60 -9.46
CA THR A 217 -4.95 -35.30 -10.76
C THR A 217 -4.75 -33.83 -11.08
N THR A 218 -4.59 -33.52 -12.36
CA THR A 218 -4.38 -32.15 -12.85
C THR A 218 -5.48 -31.79 -13.81
N ALA A 219 -6.03 -30.58 -13.67
CA ALA A 219 -6.95 -29.98 -14.62
C ALA A 219 -6.35 -28.66 -15.12
N THR A 220 -6.43 -28.43 -16.42
CA THR A 220 -6.05 -27.16 -17.05
C THR A 220 -7.27 -26.59 -17.76
N VAL A 221 -7.57 -25.33 -17.49
CA VAL A 221 -8.77 -24.62 -17.98
C VAL A 221 -8.33 -23.26 -18.48
N MET A 222 -8.88 -22.82 -19.62
CA MET A 222 -8.74 -21.44 -20.06
C MET A 222 -9.83 -20.61 -19.39
N ALA A 223 -9.45 -19.56 -18.67
CA ALA A 223 -10.40 -18.65 -18.03
C ALA A 223 -11.33 -18.03 -19.09
N ASP A 224 -12.62 -17.99 -18.80
CA ASP A 224 -13.65 -17.35 -19.61
C ASP A 224 -14.52 -16.42 -18.76
N ASP A 225 -15.52 -15.80 -19.38
CA ASP A 225 -16.43 -14.85 -18.71
C ASP A 225 -17.38 -15.52 -17.70
N SER A 226 -17.47 -16.85 -17.65
CA SER A 226 -18.37 -17.56 -16.74
C SER A 226 -17.87 -17.55 -15.29
N GLN A 227 -16.56 -17.31 -15.09
CA GLN A 227 -15.90 -17.25 -13.78
C GLN A 227 -16.08 -18.52 -12.93
N SER A 228 -16.53 -19.63 -13.53
CA SER A 228 -16.85 -20.86 -12.83
C SER A 228 -16.52 -22.08 -13.70
N VAL A 229 -15.82 -23.06 -13.13
CA VAL A 229 -15.51 -24.33 -13.79
C VAL A 229 -15.75 -25.50 -12.85
N ASP A 230 -16.43 -26.53 -13.35
CA ASP A 230 -16.58 -27.79 -12.65
C ASP A 230 -15.53 -28.79 -13.16
N ILE A 231 -14.77 -29.37 -12.24
CA ILE A 231 -13.68 -30.29 -12.54
C ILE A 231 -14.03 -31.66 -11.99
N GLU A 232 -14.17 -32.62 -12.90
CA GLU A 232 -14.28 -34.04 -12.56
C GLU A 232 -12.90 -34.59 -12.16
N LEU A 233 -12.81 -35.26 -11.01
CA LEU A 233 -11.59 -35.89 -10.54
C LEU A 233 -11.44 -37.28 -11.14
N PHE A 234 -10.34 -37.50 -11.87
CA PHE A 234 -10.05 -38.77 -12.57
C PHE A 234 -11.10 -39.14 -13.63
N PRO A 235 -11.34 -38.28 -14.65
CA PRO A 235 -12.36 -38.53 -15.67
C PRO A 235 -12.12 -39.81 -16.49
N ASP A 236 -10.87 -40.29 -16.55
CA ASP A 236 -10.48 -41.49 -17.30
C ASP A 236 -10.62 -42.80 -16.49
N ASP A 237 -11.07 -42.74 -15.23
CA ASP A 237 -11.14 -43.88 -14.31
C ASP A 237 -12.61 -44.24 -14.05
N GLU A 238 -13.14 -45.22 -14.77
CA GLU A 238 -14.54 -45.68 -14.62
C GLU A 238 -14.79 -46.53 -13.36
N SER A 239 -13.85 -46.57 -12.41
CA SER A 239 -14.05 -47.32 -11.17
C SER A 239 -14.87 -46.53 -10.15
N ASP A 240 -15.65 -47.23 -9.31
CA ASP A 240 -16.37 -46.65 -8.15
C ASP A 240 -15.42 -46.04 -7.08
N THR A 241 -14.13 -45.96 -7.36
CA THR A 241 -13.07 -45.46 -6.47
C THR A 241 -12.37 -44.20 -7.00
N SER A 242 -12.93 -43.57 -8.03
CA SER A 242 -12.50 -42.31 -8.64
C SER A 242 -12.86 -41.10 -7.78
N ALA A 243 -12.43 -41.15 -6.53
CA ALA A 243 -12.68 -40.09 -5.56
C ALA A 243 -11.45 -39.87 -4.67
N LEU A 244 -11.22 -38.61 -4.31
CA LEU A 244 -10.25 -38.23 -3.28
C LEU A 244 -10.95 -38.12 -1.93
N ARG A 245 -10.34 -38.69 -0.90
CA ARG A 245 -10.75 -38.53 0.49
C ARG A 245 -10.26 -37.19 1.02
N TYR A 246 -11.12 -36.48 1.75
CA TYR A 246 -10.71 -35.27 2.46
C TYR A 246 -9.71 -35.60 3.60
N PRO A 247 -8.73 -34.71 3.89
CA PRO A 247 -8.50 -33.43 3.21
C PRO A 247 -7.90 -33.58 1.81
N ILE A 248 -8.33 -32.72 0.88
CA ILE A 248 -7.81 -32.63 -0.49
C ILE A 248 -7.02 -31.34 -0.60
N THR A 249 -5.74 -31.43 -0.93
CA THR A 249 -4.90 -30.28 -1.24
C THR A 249 -5.11 -29.85 -2.68
N ILE A 250 -5.23 -28.55 -2.91
CA ILE A 250 -5.37 -27.95 -4.22
C ILE A 250 -4.25 -26.93 -4.40
N GLU A 251 -3.43 -27.11 -5.43
CA GLU A 251 -2.47 -26.10 -5.87
C GLU A 251 -2.98 -25.42 -7.14
N VAL A 252 -2.92 -24.09 -7.18
CA VAL A 252 -3.37 -23.27 -8.31
C VAL A 252 -2.16 -22.62 -8.95
N ALA A 253 -2.05 -22.67 -10.28
CA ALA A 253 -1.12 -21.90 -11.07
C ALA A 253 -1.87 -21.13 -12.17
N VAL A 254 -1.35 -19.94 -12.49
CA VAL A 254 -1.86 -19.09 -13.57
C VAL A 254 -0.70 -18.79 -14.52
N ASP A 255 -0.90 -19.04 -15.80
CA ASP A 255 0.08 -18.86 -16.87
C ASP A 255 1.45 -19.49 -16.51
N GLY A 256 1.39 -20.73 -16.03
CA GLY A 256 2.57 -21.51 -15.63
C GLY A 256 3.21 -21.13 -14.30
N SER A 257 2.76 -20.07 -13.63
CA SER A 257 3.29 -19.62 -12.33
C SER A 257 2.37 -20.02 -11.18
N ARG A 258 2.90 -20.69 -10.15
CA ARG A 258 2.15 -21.03 -8.92
C ARG A 258 1.56 -19.75 -8.32
N ALA A 259 0.25 -19.76 -8.08
CA ALA A 259 -0.52 -18.64 -7.55
C ALA A 259 -0.81 -18.79 -6.06
N CYS A 260 -1.41 -19.91 -5.68
CA CYS A 260 -1.79 -20.18 -4.29
C CYS A 260 -1.98 -21.70 -4.07
N SER A 261 -2.24 -22.09 -2.84
CA SER A 261 -2.65 -23.47 -2.50
C SER A 261 -3.51 -23.49 -1.24
N GLY A 262 -4.47 -24.40 -1.18
CA GLY A 262 -5.33 -24.58 -0.01
C GLY A 262 -5.79 -26.02 0.16
N SER A 263 -6.61 -26.28 1.17
CA SER A 263 -7.20 -27.61 1.40
C SER A 263 -8.72 -27.55 1.56
N LEU A 264 -9.39 -28.53 0.96
CA LEU A 264 -10.77 -28.86 1.26
C LEU A 264 -10.79 -29.90 2.37
N ASP A 265 -11.40 -29.59 3.51
CA ASP A 265 -11.43 -30.52 4.66
C ASP A 265 -12.69 -31.41 4.67
N ARG A 266 -13.68 -31.07 3.85
CA ARG A 266 -14.97 -31.76 3.74
C ARG A 266 -15.78 -31.29 2.53
N GLY A 267 -16.77 -32.09 2.16
CA GLY A 267 -17.69 -31.80 1.07
C GLY A 267 -18.68 -30.68 1.38
N GLY A 268 -19.16 -30.05 0.31
CA GLY A 268 -20.27 -29.10 0.37
C GLY A 268 -19.96 -27.78 1.08
N ARG A 269 -18.69 -27.48 1.36
CA ARG A 269 -18.26 -26.15 1.83
C ARG A 269 -17.33 -25.53 0.81
N THR A 270 -17.64 -24.30 0.44
CA THR A 270 -16.74 -23.46 -0.35
C THR A 270 -15.57 -23.05 0.54
N ARG A 271 -14.36 -23.17 0.00
CA ARG A 271 -13.12 -22.70 0.61
C ARG A 271 -12.43 -21.76 -0.35
N GLU A 272 -11.96 -20.66 0.19
CA GLU A 272 -11.08 -19.73 -0.51
C GLU A 272 -9.67 -20.35 -0.54
N LEU A 273 -9.11 -20.48 -1.75
CA LEU A 273 -7.79 -21.06 -2.00
C LEU A 273 -6.75 -19.96 -2.25
N CYS A 274 -7.11 -18.98 -3.07
CA CYS A 274 -6.38 -17.73 -3.23
C CYS A 274 -7.22 -16.68 -2.55
N SER A 275 -6.76 -16.16 -1.41
CA SER A 275 -7.37 -14.96 -0.86
C SER A 275 -6.69 -13.76 -1.51
N PRO A 276 -7.40 -13.01 -2.37
CA PRO A 276 -6.87 -11.72 -2.74
C PRO A 276 -6.80 -10.92 -1.43
N GLY A 277 -5.62 -10.41 -1.07
CA GLY A 277 -5.60 -9.26 -0.15
C GLY A 277 -6.60 -8.20 -0.67
N PRO A 278 -7.09 -7.29 0.19
CA PRO A 278 -8.09 -6.32 -0.24
C PRO A 278 -7.58 -5.61 -1.49
N THR A 279 -8.39 -5.58 -2.54
CA THR A 279 -8.01 -4.93 -3.80
C THR A 279 -7.87 -3.43 -3.58
N ALA A 280 -7.21 -2.72 -4.49
CA ALA A 280 -7.22 -1.26 -4.47
C ALA A 280 -8.64 -0.67 -4.35
N ASP A 281 -9.64 -1.33 -4.94
CA ASP A 281 -11.04 -0.93 -4.85
C ASP A 281 -11.68 -1.18 -3.49
N ASP A 282 -11.39 -2.34 -2.89
CA ASP A 282 -11.89 -2.68 -1.55
C ASP A 282 -11.35 -1.66 -0.54
N VAL A 283 -10.04 -1.40 -0.58
CA VAL A 283 -9.37 -0.46 0.32
C VAL A 283 -9.83 0.98 0.09
N ALA A 284 -9.89 1.42 -1.17
CA ALA A 284 -10.32 2.79 -1.47
C ALA A 284 -11.79 3.05 -1.14
N SER A 285 -12.64 2.01 -1.11
CA SER A 285 -14.06 2.17 -0.75
C SER A 285 -14.28 2.58 0.72
N ASP A 286 -13.28 2.38 1.57
CA ASP A 286 -13.33 2.74 3.00
C ASP A 286 -13.09 4.24 3.25
N VAL A 287 -12.62 4.99 2.24
CA VAL A 287 -12.31 6.41 2.36
C VAL A 287 -12.94 7.25 1.25
N ASP A 288 -13.32 8.48 1.57
CA ASP A 288 -14.03 9.38 0.63
C ASP A 288 -13.10 10.23 -0.24
N TRP A 289 -11.81 10.28 0.08
CA TRP A 289 -10.82 11.16 -0.56
C TRP A 289 -10.01 10.46 -1.66
N LEU A 290 -10.01 9.12 -1.72
CA LEU A 290 -9.43 8.36 -2.84
C LEU A 290 -10.48 8.22 -3.94
N THR A 291 -10.21 8.84 -5.09
CA THR A 291 -11.12 8.78 -6.25
C THR A 291 -10.38 8.26 -7.47
N ARG A 292 -11.04 7.41 -8.26
CA ARG A 292 -10.51 6.98 -9.55
C ARG A 292 -10.47 8.14 -10.53
N HIS A 293 -9.38 8.22 -11.29
CA HIS A 293 -9.27 9.20 -12.35
C HIS A 293 -10.22 8.82 -13.50
N PRO A 294 -11.08 9.75 -13.98
CA PRO A 294 -12.18 9.41 -14.89
C PRO A 294 -11.71 8.87 -16.24
N GLU A 295 -10.52 9.29 -16.70
CA GLU A 295 -9.97 8.86 -17.99
C GLU A 295 -9.19 7.54 -17.92
N THR A 296 -8.53 7.26 -16.80
CA THR A 296 -7.63 6.10 -16.69
C THR A 296 -8.23 4.96 -15.89
N GLY A 297 -9.27 5.22 -15.09
CA GLY A 297 -9.88 4.23 -14.19
C GLY A 297 -9.01 3.84 -12.99
N ALA A 298 -7.77 4.35 -12.91
CA ALA A 298 -6.81 4.08 -11.85
C ALA A 298 -6.92 5.10 -10.71
N TYR A 299 -6.42 4.75 -9.53
CA TYR A 299 -6.20 5.70 -8.44
C TYR A 299 -4.88 6.45 -8.65
N HIS A 300 -4.86 7.74 -8.28
CA HIS A 300 -3.66 8.58 -8.32
C HIS A 300 -3.45 9.11 -6.91
N VAL A 301 -2.34 8.74 -6.29
CA VAL A 301 -2.01 9.14 -4.92
C VAL A 301 -0.72 9.92 -4.93
N THR A 302 -0.75 11.15 -4.40
CA THR A 302 0.48 11.91 -4.14
C THR A 302 0.95 11.63 -2.72
N ILE A 303 2.15 11.07 -2.58
CA ILE A 303 2.85 10.88 -1.30
C ILE A 303 3.99 11.89 -1.15
N VAL A 304 4.24 12.33 0.08
CA VAL A 304 5.25 13.36 0.41
C VAL A 304 6.08 12.93 1.62
N SER A 305 7.40 13.02 1.46
CA SER A 305 8.44 12.77 2.49
C SER A 305 9.41 13.95 2.58
N VAL A 306 10.15 14.07 3.69
CA VAL A 306 11.24 15.04 3.90
C VAL A 306 12.48 14.40 4.51
#